data_AF-A0A091H2K1-F1
#
_entry.id   AF-A0A091H2K1-F1
#
_cell.length_a   1.000
_cell.length_b   1.000
_cell.length_c   1.000
_cell.angle_alpha   90.00
_cell.angle_beta   90.00
_cell.angle_gamma   90.00
#
_symmetry.space_group_name_H-M   'P 1'
#
loop_
_entity.id
_entity.type
_entity.pdbx_description
1 polymer ?
#
loop_
_entity_poly.entity_id
_entity_poly.type
_entity_poly.pdbx_seq_one_letter_code
_entity_poly.pdbx_strand_id
1 'polypeptide(L)'
;GAQDSCSHRCGELLGTCSCQVTCQSLGICCPDYKEFCLQTSPYSGSLMGGKDFMIENTALNVSSVLTCRFKQKIKTSGYVAKDGKAHCISPLLYETGFIPFEVSTDDGLTFPYSGTWLSVHHSKVSDGEKCTLVNKTKWQYYGTPNTNGSLTLTWTQQALAATLINIEVWGYQETGDSYSENWLAEWKYLYTLAREIPNTGIFSFIPVPAKGNYSTWDFGILRITPSSYSDGQSNIPSIWSSEHALAWHLGKDFRNDPHAWATAKCIEWDRKEEKLPNFLEEIIDCPCTLAQARADTGRFHTDYGCDIEKGSVCTYHPGAVHCVRAIQASPQYAAGQQCCYDSTGTQILTRDSTGGSTPDRGHDWGSPPFMKPPRIPGFSHWLYDVISFYYCCLWSDNCHLYMKKRPSSDCRTYRPPRA
;
A
#
# COMPACT_ATOMS: atom_id res chain seq x y z
N GLY A 1 -1.13 -30.94 -29.75
CA GLY A 1 -0.32 -30.68 -28.55
C GLY A 1 -0.04 -32.00 -27.87
N ALA A 2 1.14 -32.18 -27.27
CA ALA A 2 1.41 -33.35 -26.44
C ALA A 2 0.34 -33.44 -25.33
N GLN A 3 -0.24 -34.63 -25.10
CA GLN A 3 -1.34 -34.80 -24.13
C GLN A 3 -0.96 -34.41 -22.69
N ASP A 4 0.35 -34.42 -22.37
CA ASP A 4 0.90 -34.31 -21.03
C ASP A 4 1.94 -33.18 -20.92
N SER A 5 1.56 -31.97 -21.34
CA SER A 5 2.41 -30.77 -21.26
C SER A 5 1.75 -29.65 -20.44
N CYS A 6 2.55 -28.99 -19.60
CA CYS A 6 2.14 -27.85 -18.78
C CYS A 6 2.20 -26.48 -19.48
N SER A 7 2.64 -26.41 -20.74
CA SER A 7 2.65 -25.15 -21.49
C SER A 7 1.24 -24.56 -21.56
N HIS A 8 1.06 -23.33 -21.06
CA HIS A 8 -0.25 -22.65 -20.91
C HIS A 8 -1.30 -23.37 -20.03
N ARG A 9 -0.90 -24.39 -19.25
CA ARG A 9 -1.83 -25.25 -18.46
C ARG A 9 -1.45 -25.37 -16.98
N CYS A 10 -0.65 -24.44 -16.47
CA CYS A 10 -0.31 -24.38 -15.04
C CYS A 10 -1.57 -24.22 -14.18
N GLY A 11 -1.71 -25.09 -13.16
CA GLY A 11 -2.91 -25.19 -12.32
C GLY A 11 -3.91 -26.26 -12.76
N GLU A 12 -3.69 -26.94 -13.90
CA GLU A 12 -4.58 -28.01 -14.38
C GLU A 12 -4.12 -29.41 -13.95
N LEU A 13 -5.08 -30.31 -13.73
CA LEU A 13 -4.84 -31.75 -13.65
C LEU A 13 -4.97 -32.34 -15.05
N LEU A 14 -3.95 -33.05 -15.51
CA LEU A 14 -3.95 -33.74 -16.81
C LEU A 14 -4.31 -35.22 -16.61
N GLY A 15 -4.56 -35.94 -17.70
CA GLY A 15 -5.01 -37.34 -17.64
C GLY A 15 -4.01 -38.28 -16.96
N THR A 16 -2.71 -38.07 -17.17
CA THR A 16 -1.64 -38.94 -16.67
C THR A 16 -0.70 -38.25 -15.68
N CYS A 17 -0.74 -36.92 -15.58
CA CYS A 17 0.13 -36.10 -14.76
C CYS A 17 -0.58 -34.81 -14.30
N SER A 18 0.06 -33.97 -13.50
CA SER A 18 -0.51 -32.74 -12.98
C SER A 18 0.42 -31.54 -13.18
N CYS A 19 -0.18 -30.39 -13.50
CA CYS A 19 0.46 -29.08 -13.57
C CYS A 19 0.09 -28.19 -12.37
N GLN A 20 -0.51 -28.76 -11.33
CA GLN A 20 -0.84 -28.07 -10.09
C GLN A 20 0.37 -28.00 -9.15
N VAL A 21 0.41 -26.96 -8.31
CA VAL A 21 1.48 -26.78 -7.30
C VAL A 21 1.63 -27.97 -6.35
N THR A 22 0.57 -28.74 -6.11
CA THR A 22 0.58 -29.93 -5.26
C THR A 22 1.19 -31.16 -5.91
N CYS A 23 1.43 -31.14 -7.23
CA CYS A 23 1.98 -32.28 -7.97
C CYS A 23 3.36 -32.71 -7.43
N GLN A 24 4.15 -31.75 -6.94
CA GLN A 24 5.49 -32.00 -6.44
C GLN A 24 5.45 -32.87 -5.19
N SER A 25 4.58 -32.53 -4.24
CA SER A 25 4.37 -33.31 -3.02
C SER A 25 3.75 -34.68 -3.29
N LEU A 26 2.93 -34.79 -4.33
CA LEU A 26 2.24 -36.03 -4.71
C LEU A 26 3.07 -36.91 -5.67
N GLY A 27 4.18 -36.42 -6.21
CA GLY A 27 5.03 -37.17 -7.14
C GLY A 27 4.40 -37.42 -8.53
N ILE A 28 3.41 -36.61 -8.93
CA ILE A 28 2.63 -36.78 -10.18
C ILE A 28 2.82 -35.63 -11.17
N CYS A 29 3.86 -34.83 -11.04
CA CYS A 29 4.09 -33.69 -11.95
C CYS A 29 4.32 -34.15 -13.39
N CYS A 30 3.82 -33.38 -14.35
CA CYS A 30 4.21 -33.56 -15.74
C CYS A 30 5.72 -33.30 -15.89
N PRO A 31 6.39 -33.95 -16.88
CA PRO A 31 7.84 -33.84 -17.06
C PRO A 31 8.33 -32.40 -17.25
N ASP A 32 7.51 -31.55 -17.87
CA ASP A 32 7.79 -30.16 -18.20
C ASP A 32 7.22 -29.15 -17.17
N TYR A 33 6.72 -29.63 -16.02
CA TYR A 33 6.10 -28.78 -15.00
C TYR A 33 7.04 -27.66 -14.53
N LYS A 34 8.29 -27.99 -14.18
CA LYS A 34 9.27 -27.00 -13.71
C LYS A 34 9.74 -26.04 -14.81
N GLU A 35 9.52 -26.40 -16.08
CA GLU A 35 9.89 -25.56 -17.21
C GLU A 35 8.81 -24.49 -17.46
N PHE A 36 7.53 -24.88 -17.50
CA PHE A 36 6.44 -23.96 -17.82
C PHE A 36 5.78 -23.29 -16.61
N CYS A 37 5.77 -23.95 -15.45
CA CYS A 37 5.16 -23.45 -14.22
C CYS A 37 6.23 -22.90 -13.29
N LEU A 38 6.44 -21.60 -13.41
CA LEU A 38 7.54 -20.86 -12.81
C LEU A 38 7.39 -20.73 -11.29
N GLN A 39 8.51 -20.94 -10.59
CA GLN A 39 8.69 -20.56 -9.19
C GLN A 39 9.56 -19.29 -9.13
N THR A 40 9.38 -18.46 -8.10
CA THR A 40 10.04 -17.16 -8.00
C THR A 40 10.68 -16.95 -6.64
N SER A 41 11.78 -16.20 -6.62
CA SER A 41 12.50 -15.84 -5.40
C SER A 41 12.98 -14.38 -5.44
N PRO A 42 12.57 -13.54 -4.48
CA PRO A 42 11.51 -13.82 -3.50
C PRO A 42 10.17 -14.05 -4.21
N TYR A 43 9.24 -14.72 -3.53
CA TYR A 43 7.91 -15.03 -4.09
C TYR A 43 6.88 -13.89 -3.93
N SER A 44 7.28 -12.81 -3.27
CA SER A 44 6.40 -11.71 -2.88
C SER A 44 7.10 -10.36 -2.88
N GLY A 45 6.30 -9.30 -2.90
CA GLY A 45 6.77 -7.94 -2.71
C GLY A 45 5.63 -6.94 -2.65
N SER A 46 6.00 -5.67 -2.42
CA SER A 46 5.04 -4.56 -2.32
C SER A 46 4.16 -4.45 -3.55
N LEU A 47 2.88 -4.14 -3.33
CA LEU A 47 1.96 -3.69 -4.38
C LEU A 47 2.46 -2.42 -5.10
N MET A 48 3.39 -1.66 -4.50
CA MET A 48 4.00 -0.49 -5.15
C MET A 48 4.92 -0.85 -6.32
N GLY A 49 5.29 -2.14 -6.47
CA GLY A 49 6.15 -2.59 -7.55
C GLY A 49 7.61 -2.20 -7.38
N GLY A 50 8.39 -2.50 -8.43
CA GLY A 50 9.82 -2.22 -8.51
C GLY A 50 10.72 -3.26 -7.85
N LYS A 51 10.15 -4.38 -7.40
CA LYS A 51 10.93 -5.50 -6.86
C LYS A 51 11.52 -6.30 -8.01
N ASP A 52 12.85 -6.41 -8.01
CA ASP A 52 13.56 -7.40 -8.81
C ASP A 52 13.38 -8.78 -8.16
N PHE A 53 12.82 -9.73 -8.90
CA PHE A 53 12.69 -11.11 -8.48
C PHE A 53 13.19 -12.07 -9.56
N MET A 54 13.83 -13.14 -9.09
CA MET A 54 14.40 -14.19 -9.90
C MET A 54 13.36 -15.25 -10.20
N ILE A 55 13.40 -15.80 -11.41
CA ILE A 55 12.64 -16.98 -11.80
C ILE A 55 13.54 -18.21 -11.58
N GLU A 56 13.06 -19.15 -10.78
CA GLU A 56 13.78 -20.36 -10.45
C GLU A 56 13.69 -21.38 -11.59
N ASN A 57 14.75 -22.19 -11.72
CA ASN A 57 14.80 -23.36 -12.60
C ASN A 57 14.64 -23.09 -14.11
N THR A 58 14.80 -21.84 -14.57
CA THR A 58 14.86 -21.52 -16.00
C THR A 58 16.28 -21.18 -16.43
N ALA A 59 16.92 -22.07 -17.19
CA ALA A 59 18.17 -21.75 -17.88
C ALA A 59 17.82 -21.09 -19.22
N LEU A 60 17.69 -19.77 -19.23
CA LEU A 60 17.39 -19.00 -20.44
C LEU A 60 18.67 -18.45 -21.07
N ASN A 61 18.65 -18.24 -22.38
CA ASN A 61 19.78 -17.66 -23.08
C ASN A 61 19.99 -16.19 -22.65
N VAL A 62 21.23 -15.83 -22.31
CA VAL A 62 21.62 -14.49 -21.82
C VAL A 62 21.28 -13.38 -22.82
N SER A 63 21.20 -13.71 -24.12
CA SER A 63 20.82 -12.75 -25.17
C SER A 63 19.32 -12.51 -25.33
N SER A 64 18.46 -13.24 -24.59
CA SER A 64 17.01 -13.11 -24.72
C SER A 64 16.49 -11.84 -24.04
N VAL A 65 15.73 -11.03 -24.78
CA VAL A 65 14.93 -9.94 -24.21
C VAL A 65 13.74 -10.55 -23.50
N LEU A 66 13.63 -10.35 -22.19
CA LEU A 66 12.53 -10.87 -21.40
C LEU A 66 11.45 -9.81 -21.20
N THR A 67 10.21 -10.21 -21.43
CA THR A 67 9.02 -9.41 -21.08
C THR A 67 8.16 -10.19 -20.12
N CYS A 68 7.85 -9.60 -18.97
CA CYS A 68 6.99 -10.21 -17.97
C CYS A 68 5.63 -9.50 -17.94
N ARG A 69 4.53 -10.25 -18.06
CA ARG A 69 3.18 -9.72 -18.20
C ARG A 69 2.29 -10.19 -17.05
N PHE A 70 1.82 -9.25 -16.25
CA PHE A 70 0.96 -9.51 -15.10
C PHE A 70 -0.51 -9.30 -15.48
N LYS A 71 -1.37 -10.20 -15.02
CA LYS A 71 -2.82 -10.18 -15.30
C LYS A 71 -3.16 -9.97 -16.78
N GLN A 72 -2.32 -10.52 -17.67
CA GLN A 72 -2.43 -10.41 -19.13
C GLN A 72 -2.41 -8.97 -19.69
N LYS A 73 -2.15 -7.96 -18.86
CA LYS A 73 -2.28 -6.53 -19.24
C LYS A 73 -1.01 -5.74 -18.97
N ILE A 74 -0.41 -5.90 -17.79
CA ILE A 74 0.68 -5.04 -17.34
C ILE A 74 2.00 -5.66 -17.77
N LYS A 75 2.65 -5.07 -18.77
CA LYS A 75 3.98 -5.49 -19.21
C LYS A 75 5.06 -4.77 -18.40
N THR A 76 6.11 -5.52 -18.07
CA THR A 76 7.28 -5.08 -17.30
C THR A 76 8.53 -5.62 -17.97
N SER A 77 9.66 -4.95 -17.72
CA SER A 77 10.96 -5.40 -18.21
C SER A 77 11.44 -6.63 -17.42
N GLY A 78 12.09 -7.55 -18.13
CA GLY A 78 12.90 -8.60 -17.52
C GLY A 78 14.30 -8.64 -18.14
N TYR A 79 15.20 -9.39 -17.52
CA TYR A 79 16.55 -9.60 -18.03
C TYR A 79 17.11 -10.94 -17.57
N VAL A 80 18.11 -11.47 -18.28
CA VAL A 80 18.83 -12.68 -17.86
C VAL A 80 20.17 -12.24 -17.26
N ALA A 81 20.40 -12.61 -16.00
CA ALA A 81 21.64 -12.32 -15.30
C ALA A 81 22.82 -13.16 -15.87
N LYS A 82 24.05 -12.80 -15.48
CA LYS A 82 25.26 -13.47 -15.98
C LYS A 82 25.34 -14.96 -15.60
N ASP A 83 24.65 -15.37 -14.55
CA ASP A 83 24.52 -16.76 -14.12
C ASP A 83 23.44 -17.53 -14.89
N GLY A 84 22.82 -16.92 -15.90
CA GLY A 84 21.79 -17.51 -16.75
C GLY A 84 20.38 -17.49 -16.15
N LYS A 85 20.21 -16.88 -14.97
CA LYS A 85 18.90 -16.81 -14.31
C LYS A 85 18.09 -15.64 -14.83
N ALA A 86 16.81 -15.89 -15.06
CA ALA A 86 15.87 -14.89 -15.54
C ALA A 86 15.32 -14.06 -14.37
N HIS A 87 15.16 -12.77 -14.61
CA HIS A 87 14.65 -11.80 -13.65
C HIS A 87 13.50 -11.00 -14.26
N CYS A 88 12.52 -10.66 -13.42
CA CYS A 88 11.42 -9.77 -13.75
C CYS A 88 11.32 -8.66 -12.70
N ILE A 89 10.77 -7.51 -13.10
CA ILE A 89 10.47 -6.42 -12.18
C ILE A 89 8.98 -6.41 -11.88
N SER A 90 8.59 -6.44 -10.60
CA SER A 90 7.18 -6.39 -10.21
C SER A 90 6.55 -5.04 -10.60
N PRO A 91 5.31 -5.01 -11.11
CA PRO A 91 4.62 -3.78 -11.47
C PRO A 91 3.99 -3.09 -10.26
N LEU A 92 3.63 -1.82 -10.44
CA LEU A 92 2.64 -1.17 -9.56
C LEU A 92 1.28 -1.84 -9.73
N LEU A 93 0.64 -2.18 -8.62
CA LEU A 93 -0.64 -2.86 -8.52
C LEU A 93 -1.56 -2.12 -7.54
N TYR A 94 -2.87 -2.22 -7.76
CA TYR A 94 -3.90 -1.67 -6.86
C TYR A 94 -4.69 -2.78 -6.15
N GLU A 95 -4.01 -3.90 -5.89
CA GLU A 95 -4.58 -5.10 -5.28
C GLU A 95 -3.50 -5.90 -4.53
N THR A 96 -3.92 -6.62 -3.49
CA THR A 96 -3.08 -7.58 -2.75
C THR A 96 -3.54 -9.01 -3.00
N GLY A 97 -2.64 -9.97 -2.86
CA GLY A 97 -2.92 -11.39 -3.06
C GLY A 97 -2.09 -11.98 -4.20
N PHE A 98 -2.46 -13.19 -4.63
CA PHE A 98 -1.76 -13.93 -5.66
C PHE A 98 -2.10 -13.40 -7.05
N ILE A 99 -1.09 -12.86 -7.74
CA ILE A 99 -1.20 -12.23 -9.05
C ILE A 99 -0.59 -13.14 -10.10
N PRO A 100 -1.36 -13.62 -11.09
CA PRO A 100 -0.81 -14.41 -12.16
C PRO A 100 0.07 -13.54 -13.06
N PHE A 101 1.21 -14.07 -13.45
CA PHE A 101 2.09 -13.46 -14.44
C PHE A 101 2.59 -14.49 -15.44
N GLU A 102 2.98 -14.01 -16.61
CA GLU A 102 3.50 -14.81 -17.70
C GLU A 102 4.82 -14.20 -18.19
N VAL A 103 5.69 -15.03 -18.77
CA VAL A 103 7.00 -14.60 -19.26
C VAL A 103 7.14 -14.93 -20.74
N SER A 104 7.70 -13.98 -21.46
CA SER A 104 8.06 -14.07 -22.88
C SER A 104 9.57 -13.96 -23.04
N THR A 105 10.12 -14.80 -23.91
CA THR A 105 11.53 -14.81 -24.33
C THR A 105 11.73 -14.32 -25.77
N ASP A 106 10.64 -13.91 -26.42
CA ASP A 106 10.56 -13.54 -27.84
C ASP A 106 9.97 -12.13 -28.02
N ASP A 107 10.39 -11.20 -27.15
CA ASP A 107 9.98 -9.78 -27.17
C ASP A 107 8.46 -9.56 -27.06
N GLY A 108 7.79 -10.41 -26.29
CA GLY A 108 6.37 -10.29 -25.99
C GLY A 108 5.44 -10.84 -27.08
N LEU A 109 5.94 -11.63 -28.03
CA LEU A 109 5.12 -12.30 -29.05
C LEU A 109 4.35 -13.49 -28.46
N THR A 110 5.02 -14.33 -27.66
CA THR A 110 4.41 -15.48 -26.97
C THR A 110 4.71 -15.46 -25.48
N PHE A 111 3.82 -16.06 -24.69
CA PHE A 111 3.91 -16.12 -23.22
C PHE A 111 3.70 -17.56 -22.74
N PRO A 112 4.63 -18.49 -23.06
CA PRO A 112 4.44 -19.90 -22.77
C PRO A 112 4.65 -20.26 -21.29
N TYR A 113 5.38 -19.41 -20.54
CA TYR A 113 5.74 -19.63 -19.14
C TYR A 113 4.80 -18.85 -18.22
N SER A 114 4.31 -19.48 -17.16
CA SER A 114 3.36 -18.89 -16.22
C SER A 114 3.78 -19.09 -14.77
N GLY A 115 3.54 -18.10 -13.93
CA GLY A 115 3.80 -18.17 -12.51
C GLY A 115 2.84 -17.30 -11.71
N THR A 116 3.04 -17.28 -10.39
CA THR A 116 2.25 -16.48 -9.46
C THR A 116 3.16 -15.60 -8.60
N TRP A 117 2.79 -14.33 -8.48
CA TRP A 117 3.47 -13.33 -7.66
C TRP A 117 2.58 -12.92 -6.49
N LEU A 118 3.07 -12.97 -5.25
CA LEU A 118 2.29 -12.48 -4.11
C LEU A 118 2.46 -10.96 -3.95
N SER A 119 1.44 -10.20 -4.31
CA SER A 119 1.34 -8.76 -4.04
C SER A 119 0.96 -8.52 -2.58
N VAL A 120 1.82 -7.81 -1.85
CA VAL A 120 1.68 -7.57 -0.41
C VAL A 120 1.40 -6.10 -0.15
N HIS A 121 0.64 -5.82 0.90
CA HIS A 121 0.41 -4.46 1.37
C HIS A 121 1.73 -3.70 1.59
N HIS A 122 1.84 -2.46 1.12
CA HIS A 122 3.10 -1.70 1.11
C HIS A 122 3.64 -1.39 2.51
N SER A 123 2.79 -1.33 3.53
CA SER A 123 3.21 -1.17 4.93
C SER A 123 3.87 -2.43 5.53
N LYS A 124 3.82 -3.57 4.84
CA LYS A 124 4.37 -4.87 5.29
C LYS A 124 5.72 -5.23 4.66
N VAL A 125 6.28 -4.32 3.88
CA VAL A 125 7.62 -4.47 3.31
C VAL A 125 8.65 -4.38 4.43
N SER A 126 9.67 -5.24 4.35
CA SER A 126 10.78 -5.25 5.32
C SER A 126 11.55 -3.92 5.30
N ASP A 127 12.11 -3.52 6.44
CA ASP A 127 12.85 -2.25 6.54
C ASP A 127 14.06 -2.19 5.59
N GLY A 128 14.63 -3.35 5.25
CA GLY A 128 15.74 -3.47 4.29
C GLY A 128 15.35 -3.19 2.84
N GLU A 129 14.06 -3.24 2.51
CA GLU A 129 13.54 -3.15 1.12
C GLU A 129 12.74 -1.87 0.86
N LYS A 130 12.60 -1.01 1.87
CA LYS A 130 11.93 0.30 1.76
C LYS A 130 12.89 1.44 2.10
N CYS A 131 12.54 2.66 1.73
CA CYS A 131 13.22 3.85 2.24
C CYS A 131 12.46 4.43 3.43
N THR A 132 13.20 5.02 4.37
CA THR A 132 12.70 5.45 5.67
C THR A 132 12.79 6.97 5.78
N LEU A 133 11.66 7.58 6.15
CA LEU A 133 11.56 8.99 6.48
C LEU A 133 12.08 9.20 7.91
N VAL A 134 13.29 9.74 8.06
CA VAL A 134 13.86 10.01 9.38
C VAL A 134 13.00 11.08 10.06
N ASN A 135 12.49 10.76 11.27
CA ASN A 135 11.51 11.55 11.98
C ASN A 135 10.26 11.86 11.13
N LYS A 136 9.47 10.83 10.83
CA LYS A 136 8.24 10.93 10.00
C LYS A 136 7.31 12.06 10.45
N THR A 137 7.20 12.33 11.75
CA THR A 137 6.44 13.47 12.28
C THR A 137 6.93 14.79 11.72
N LYS A 138 8.24 15.03 11.68
CA LYS A 138 8.81 16.25 11.08
C LYS A 138 8.41 16.43 9.61
N TRP A 139 8.34 15.35 8.83
CA TRP A 139 7.89 15.40 7.43
C TRP A 139 6.41 15.80 7.32
N GLN A 140 5.57 15.21 8.17
CA GLN A 140 4.11 15.39 8.17
C GLN A 140 3.64 16.67 8.85
N TYR A 141 4.50 17.37 9.60
CA TYR A 141 4.18 18.67 10.21
C TYR A 141 5.05 19.80 9.67
N TYR A 142 5.82 19.56 8.61
CA TYR A 142 6.78 20.55 8.14
C TYR A 142 6.08 21.84 7.69
N GLY A 143 6.46 22.99 8.28
CA GLY A 143 5.81 24.27 8.05
C GLY A 143 4.77 24.67 9.10
N THR A 144 4.38 23.76 10.00
CA THR A 144 3.65 24.15 11.22
C THR A 144 4.59 24.82 12.23
N PRO A 145 4.05 25.51 13.27
CA PRO A 145 4.88 26.14 14.30
C PRO A 145 5.93 25.18 14.85
N ASN A 146 7.17 25.66 14.97
CA ASN A 146 8.33 24.91 15.49
C ASN A 146 8.80 23.71 14.66
N THR A 147 8.26 23.49 13.45
CA THR A 147 8.66 22.36 12.59
C THR A 147 9.30 22.83 11.28
N ASN A 148 10.62 22.95 11.27
CA ASN A 148 11.40 23.43 10.11
C ASN A 148 12.80 22.75 10.00
N GLY A 149 13.59 23.17 9.01
CA GLY A 149 14.98 22.73 8.80
C GLY A 149 15.11 21.57 7.82
N SER A 150 16.18 20.78 7.93
CA SER A 150 16.42 19.68 6.99
C SER A 150 15.50 18.48 7.25
N LEU A 151 15.01 17.86 6.18
CA LEU A 151 14.44 16.51 6.18
C LEU A 151 15.49 15.52 5.70
N THR A 152 15.38 14.25 6.12
CA THR A 152 16.35 13.20 5.79
C THR A 152 15.64 11.89 5.46
N LEU A 153 16.02 11.29 4.34
CA LEU A 153 15.58 10.00 3.83
C LEU A 153 16.75 9.01 3.88
N THR A 154 16.52 7.77 4.32
CA THR A 154 17.56 6.72 4.37
C THR A 154 17.07 5.43 3.72
N TRP A 155 17.97 4.64 3.16
CA TRP A 155 17.67 3.33 2.57
C TRP A 155 18.90 2.42 2.54
N THR A 156 18.68 1.12 2.36
CA THR A 156 19.74 0.14 2.13
C THR A 156 20.24 0.26 0.69
N GLN A 157 21.51 0.60 0.50
CA GLN A 157 22.10 0.78 -0.84
C GLN A 157 21.94 -0.46 -1.72
N GLN A 158 22.11 -1.65 -1.14
CA GLN A 158 22.05 -2.94 -1.83
C GLN A 158 20.64 -3.32 -2.30
N ALA A 159 19.60 -2.66 -1.78
CA ALA A 159 18.23 -2.91 -2.23
C ALA A 159 17.97 -2.38 -3.66
N LEU A 160 18.87 -1.54 -4.19
CA LEU A 160 18.83 -1.06 -5.56
C LEU A 160 20.23 -1.09 -6.18
N ALA A 161 20.43 -1.95 -7.18
CA ALA A 161 21.72 -2.12 -7.86
C ALA A 161 22.02 -0.95 -8.82
N ALA A 162 22.32 0.22 -8.27
CA ALA A 162 22.63 1.44 -9.03
C ALA A 162 23.72 2.27 -8.35
N THR A 163 24.60 2.87 -9.15
CA THR A 163 25.64 3.80 -8.68
C THR A 163 25.10 5.22 -8.50
N LEU A 164 24.24 5.64 -9.42
CA LEU A 164 23.52 6.90 -9.42
C LEU A 164 22.02 6.65 -9.37
N ILE A 165 21.30 7.47 -8.62
CA ILE A 165 19.86 7.34 -8.39
C ILE A 165 19.13 8.67 -8.61
N ASN A 166 17.83 8.56 -8.85
CA ASN A 166 16.87 9.65 -8.76
C ASN A 166 15.97 9.42 -7.53
N ILE A 167 15.52 10.53 -6.92
CA ILE A 167 14.48 10.52 -5.88
C ILE A 167 13.30 11.28 -6.44
N GLU A 168 12.15 10.63 -6.54
CA GLU A 168 10.93 11.14 -7.13
C GLU A 168 9.81 11.27 -6.10
N VAL A 169 8.92 12.22 -6.33
CA VAL A 169 7.71 12.42 -5.53
C VAL A 169 6.50 11.95 -6.34
N TRP A 170 5.70 11.08 -5.73
CA TRP A 170 4.49 10.53 -6.30
C TRP A 170 3.30 10.88 -5.41
N GLY A 171 2.19 11.27 -6.02
CA GLY A 171 0.94 11.58 -5.33
C GLY A 171 -0.17 10.60 -5.71
N TYR A 172 -1.11 10.34 -4.80
CA TYR A 172 -2.26 9.46 -5.05
C TYR A 172 -3.55 10.26 -5.14
N GLN A 173 -4.41 9.89 -6.08
CA GLN A 173 -5.74 10.47 -6.24
C GLN A 173 -6.76 9.42 -6.68
N GLU A 174 -8.03 9.74 -6.48
CA GLU A 174 -9.16 8.99 -7.00
C GLU A 174 -10.11 9.94 -7.73
N THR A 175 -10.45 9.61 -8.98
CA THR A 175 -11.21 10.48 -9.88
C THR A 175 -12.38 9.72 -10.51
N GLY A 176 -13.40 10.46 -10.95
CA GLY A 176 -14.67 9.89 -11.41
C GLY A 176 -15.77 10.00 -10.35
N ASP A 177 -16.89 9.34 -10.60
CA ASP A 177 -18.08 9.37 -9.75
C ASP A 177 -18.00 8.28 -8.68
N SER A 178 -18.16 8.67 -7.42
CA SER A 178 -18.08 7.75 -6.28
C SER A 178 -19.06 6.58 -6.39
N TYR A 179 -18.57 5.39 -6.07
CA TYR A 179 -19.25 4.09 -6.16
C TYR A 179 -19.80 3.75 -7.56
N SER A 180 -19.13 4.23 -8.61
CA SER A 180 -19.47 3.90 -9.99
C SER A 180 -18.34 3.18 -10.74
N GLU A 181 -18.65 2.69 -11.95
CA GLU A 181 -17.68 2.05 -12.83
C GLU A 181 -16.57 3.00 -13.33
N ASN A 182 -16.79 4.33 -13.35
CA ASN A 182 -15.78 5.28 -13.78
C ASN A 182 -14.89 5.78 -12.64
N TRP A 183 -15.07 5.28 -11.41
CA TRP A 183 -14.22 5.62 -10.28
C TRP A 183 -12.88 4.91 -10.39
N LEU A 184 -11.80 5.69 -10.52
CA LEU A 184 -10.45 5.21 -10.82
C LEU A 184 -9.43 5.76 -9.83
N ALA A 185 -8.56 4.87 -9.37
CA ALA A 185 -7.39 5.21 -8.57
C ALA A 185 -6.17 5.44 -9.46
N GLU A 186 -5.34 6.41 -9.08
CA GLU A 186 -4.13 6.76 -9.82
C GLU A 186 -3.01 7.24 -8.88
N TRP A 187 -1.86 6.61 -8.98
CA TRP A 187 -0.57 7.14 -8.59
C TRP A 187 0.03 7.95 -9.73
N LYS A 188 0.36 9.20 -9.44
CA LYS A 188 0.89 10.14 -10.42
C LYS A 188 2.28 10.61 -10.03
N TYR A 189 3.22 10.49 -10.96
CA TYR A 189 4.51 11.16 -10.87
C TYR A 189 4.30 12.69 -10.81
N LEU A 190 4.87 13.33 -9.80
CA LEU A 190 4.78 14.79 -9.64
C LEU A 190 6.06 15.43 -10.18
N TYR A 191 7.21 15.15 -9.56
CA TYR A 191 8.51 15.70 -9.96
C TYR A 191 9.66 14.90 -9.32
N THR A 192 10.85 15.06 -9.91
CA THR A 192 12.11 14.54 -9.37
C THR A 192 12.67 15.53 -8.33
N LEU A 193 12.75 15.09 -7.08
CA LEU A 193 13.29 15.84 -5.95
C LEU A 193 14.82 15.95 -6.03
N ALA A 194 15.51 14.88 -6.45
CA ALA A 194 16.94 14.84 -6.64
C ALA A 194 17.28 13.95 -7.85
N ARG A 195 18.19 14.39 -8.71
CA ARG A 195 18.54 13.73 -9.97
C ARG A 195 20.01 13.34 -9.99
N GLU A 196 20.31 12.14 -10.49
CA GLU A 196 21.66 11.63 -10.73
C GLU A 196 22.60 11.80 -9.52
N ILE A 197 22.07 11.56 -8.32
CA ILE A 197 22.86 11.64 -7.08
C ILE A 197 23.54 10.29 -6.79
N PRO A 198 24.72 10.28 -6.13
CA PRO A 198 25.36 9.04 -5.71
C PRO A 198 24.48 8.22 -4.75
N ASN A 199 24.40 6.91 -4.97
CA ASN A 199 23.68 5.99 -4.08
C ASN A 199 24.44 5.76 -2.77
N THR A 200 24.28 6.69 -1.82
CA THR A 200 24.96 6.66 -0.51
C THR A 200 24.08 6.11 0.62
N GLY A 201 22.83 5.76 0.35
CA GLY A 201 21.88 5.28 1.35
C GLY A 201 21.27 6.37 2.23
N ILE A 202 21.59 7.64 1.97
CA ILE A 202 21.06 8.78 2.71
C ILE A 202 20.91 10.00 1.78
N PHE A 203 19.86 10.79 2.00
CA PHE A 203 19.63 12.04 1.32
C PHE A 203 18.97 13.05 2.27
N SER A 204 19.51 14.27 2.32
CA SER A 204 18.98 15.36 3.14
C SER A 204 18.79 16.61 2.32
N PHE A 205 17.70 17.33 2.57
CA PHE A 205 17.39 18.58 1.88
C PHE A 205 16.54 19.50 2.77
N ILE A 206 16.51 20.79 2.43
CA ILE A 206 15.58 21.75 3.02
C ILE A 206 14.37 21.87 2.09
N PRO A 207 13.16 21.48 2.53
CA PRO A 207 11.97 21.56 1.69
C PRO A 207 11.61 22.99 1.28
N VAL A 208 11.21 23.12 0.01
CA VAL A 208 10.52 24.29 -0.53
C VAL A 208 9.14 23.87 -1.03
N PRO A 209 8.11 24.72 -0.93
CA PRO A 209 6.80 24.45 -1.54
C PRO A 209 6.94 24.04 -2.99
N ALA A 210 6.17 23.04 -3.42
CA ALA A 210 6.20 22.60 -4.80
C ALA A 210 5.65 23.67 -5.76
N LYS A 211 6.07 23.57 -7.03
CA LYS A 211 5.70 24.54 -8.05
C LYS A 211 4.31 24.23 -8.64
N GLY A 212 3.52 25.28 -8.85
CA GLY A 212 2.22 25.19 -9.52
C GLY A 212 1.27 24.20 -8.85
N ASN A 213 0.54 23.46 -9.68
CA ASN A 213 -0.49 22.50 -9.23
C ASN A 213 0.07 21.28 -8.51
N TYR A 214 1.39 21.07 -8.48
CA TYR A 214 1.93 19.99 -7.65
C TYR A 214 1.71 20.29 -6.17
N SER A 215 1.77 21.55 -5.73
CA SER A 215 1.59 21.92 -4.31
C SER A 215 0.22 21.60 -3.69
N THR A 216 -0.74 21.12 -4.49
CA THR A 216 -2.08 20.73 -4.03
C THR A 216 -2.21 19.23 -3.74
N TRP A 217 -1.12 18.46 -3.81
CA TRP A 217 -1.11 17.04 -3.50
C TRP A 217 -0.84 16.84 -2.01
N ASP A 218 -1.88 16.46 -1.27
CA ASP A 218 -1.88 16.52 0.18
C ASP A 218 -1.19 15.32 0.84
N PHE A 219 -1.11 14.18 0.14
CA PHE A 219 -0.35 13.01 0.56
C PHE A 219 0.27 12.27 -0.63
N GLY A 220 1.27 11.45 -0.33
CA GLY A 220 2.00 10.71 -1.35
C GLY A 220 3.17 9.92 -0.78
N ILE A 221 4.08 9.56 -1.67
CA ILE A 221 5.17 8.63 -1.41
C ILE A 221 6.43 9.08 -2.16
N LEU A 222 7.60 8.72 -1.63
CA LEU A 222 8.87 8.91 -2.32
C LEU A 222 9.29 7.62 -3.01
N ARG A 223 9.85 7.74 -4.21
CA ARG A 223 10.40 6.63 -4.98
C ARG A 223 11.88 6.88 -5.27
N ILE A 224 12.71 5.89 -5.04
CA ILE A 224 14.13 5.88 -5.42
C ILE A 224 14.31 4.94 -6.59
N THR A 225 14.90 5.44 -7.69
CA THR A 225 15.10 4.69 -8.94
C THR A 225 16.52 4.85 -9.46
N PRO A 226 17.05 3.91 -10.28
CA PRO A 226 18.32 4.09 -10.95
C PRO A 226 18.25 5.27 -11.92
N SER A 227 19.29 6.09 -12.00
CA SER A 227 19.27 7.31 -12.82
C SER A 227 19.26 7.05 -14.33
N SER A 228 19.47 5.80 -14.76
CA SER A 228 19.39 5.37 -16.15
C SER A 228 17.97 5.37 -16.72
N TYR A 229 16.95 5.44 -15.86
CA TYR A 229 15.55 5.47 -16.27
C TYR A 229 15.02 6.90 -16.35
N SER A 230 14.02 7.12 -17.21
CA SER A 230 13.38 8.42 -17.34
C SER A 230 12.49 8.72 -16.13
N ASP A 231 12.38 10.01 -15.79
CA ASP A 231 11.46 10.52 -14.78
C ASP A 231 10.05 9.90 -14.89
N GLY A 232 9.55 9.39 -13.77
CA GLY A 232 8.18 8.90 -13.68
C GLY A 232 7.91 7.61 -14.45
N GLN A 233 8.93 6.95 -15.01
CA GLN A 233 8.76 5.69 -15.75
C GLN A 233 8.17 4.62 -14.83
N SER A 234 7.10 3.96 -15.28
CA SER A 234 6.41 2.92 -14.52
C SER A 234 7.12 1.57 -14.57
N ASN A 235 6.91 0.74 -13.55
CA ASN A 235 7.33 -0.67 -13.51
C ASN A 235 8.85 -0.90 -13.72
N ILE A 236 9.66 -0.05 -13.07
CA ILE A 236 11.13 -0.13 -13.07
C ILE A 236 11.64 -0.47 -11.67
N PRO A 237 12.89 -0.97 -11.52
CA PRO A 237 13.48 -1.22 -10.20
C PRO A 237 13.34 0.01 -9.30
N SER A 238 12.70 -0.16 -8.14
CA SER A 238 12.32 0.97 -7.28
C SER A 238 12.33 0.58 -5.81
N ILE A 239 12.75 1.52 -4.97
CA ILE A 239 12.53 1.49 -3.51
C ILE A 239 11.53 2.59 -3.18
N TRP A 240 10.55 2.28 -2.34
CA TRP A 240 9.50 3.22 -1.97
C TRP A 240 9.55 3.57 -0.49
N SER A 241 9.14 4.78 -0.13
CA SER A 241 8.91 5.16 1.27
C SER A 241 7.58 4.60 1.76
N SER A 242 7.26 4.77 3.04
CA SER A 242 5.84 4.78 3.41
C SER A 242 5.18 6.04 2.87
N GLU A 243 3.91 5.92 2.53
CA GLU A 243 2.99 7.00 2.33
C GLU A 243 2.91 7.90 3.57
N HIS A 244 2.75 9.20 3.33
CA HIS A 244 2.71 10.22 4.37
C HIS A 244 2.01 11.48 3.88
N ALA A 245 1.52 12.28 4.82
CA ALA A 245 1.05 13.62 4.56
C ALA A 245 2.21 14.50 4.04
N LEU A 246 1.98 15.18 2.92
CA LEU A 246 3.00 15.94 2.17
C LEU A 246 3.11 17.40 2.67
N ALA A 247 3.00 17.66 3.97
CA ALA A 247 3.08 19.02 4.54
C ALA A 247 4.32 19.80 4.08
N TRP A 248 5.46 19.12 3.95
CA TRP A 248 6.72 19.70 3.47
C TRP A 248 6.67 20.20 2.02
N HIS A 249 5.73 19.69 1.24
CA HIS A 249 5.55 19.93 -0.19
C HIS A 249 4.41 20.92 -0.49
N LEU A 250 3.48 21.10 0.44
CA LEU A 250 2.34 22.01 0.31
C LEU A 250 2.72 23.47 0.07
N GLY A 251 1.77 24.19 -0.52
CA GLY A 251 1.87 25.57 -0.98
C GLY A 251 2.12 26.62 0.10
N LYS A 252 2.32 27.88 -0.33
CA LYS A 252 2.58 29.02 0.57
C LYS A 252 1.39 29.34 1.47
N ASP A 253 0.17 29.06 1.01
CA ASP A 253 -1.06 29.14 1.79
C ASP A 253 -0.97 28.29 3.06
N PHE A 254 -0.59 27.01 2.93
CA PHE A 254 -0.33 26.16 4.09
C PHE A 254 0.83 26.67 4.94
N ARG A 255 1.91 27.18 4.32
CA ARG A 255 3.06 27.72 5.08
C ARG A 255 2.73 28.96 5.91
N ASN A 256 1.85 29.82 5.40
CA ASN A 256 1.51 31.08 6.04
C ASN A 256 0.55 30.84 7.21
N ASP A 257 -0.45 29.98 7.02
CA ASP A 257 -1.42 29.64 8.05
C ASP A 257 -1.89 28.18 7.90
N PRO A 258 -1.13 27.21 8.47
CA PRO A 258 -1.47 25.80 8.40
C PRO A 258 -2.85 25.49 9.00
N HIS A 259 -3.25 26.23 10.04
CA HIS A 259 -4.50 26.01 10.77
C HIS A 259 -5.71 26.43 9.95
N ALA A 260 -5.68 27.65 9.38
CA ALA A 260 -6.74 28.11 8.49
C ALA A 260 -6.85 27.24 7.23
N TRP A 261 -5.71 26.85 6.64
CA TRP A 261 -5.68 25.95 5.49
C TRP A 261 -6.32 24.59 5.81
N ALA A 262 -5.94 23.98 6.93
CA ALA A 262 -6.47 22.69 7.36
C ALA A 262 -7.96 22.76 7.73
N THR A 263 -8.39 23.87 8.34
CA THR A 263 -9.81 24.15 8.62
C THR A 263 -10.62 24.17 7.33
N ALA A 264 -10.16 24.88 6.29
CA ALA A 264 -10.84 24.92 5.00
C ALA A 264 -10.96 23.52 4.35
N LYS A 265 -9.88 22.74 4.39
CA LYS A 265 -9.86 21.35 3.89
C LYS A 265 -10.80 20.42 4.68
N CYS A 266 -10.84 20.56 6.01
CA CYS A 266 -11.74 19.78 6.86
C CYS A 266 -13.22 20.06 6.52
N ILE A 267 -13.60 21.33 6.36
CA ILE A 267 -14.96 21.73 5.98
C ILE A 267 -15.32 21.21 4.58
N GLU A 268 -14.39 21.29 3.62
CA GLU A 268 -14.61 20.74 2.28
C GLU A 268 -14.81 19.23 2.32
N TRP A 269 -14.00 18.51 3.10
CA TRP A 269 -14.14 17.06 3.31
C TRP A 269 -15.48 16.71 3.95
N ASP A 270 -15.90 17.40 5.01
CA ASP A 270 -17.19 17.18 5.68
C ASP A 270 -18.37 17.31 4.70
N ARG A 271 -18.33 18.33 3.84
CA ARG A 271 -19.33 18.55 2.77
C ARG A 271 -19.32 17.47 1.69
N LYS A 272 -18.16 16.86 1.39
CA LYS A 272 -18.06 15.74 0.44
C LYS A 272 -18.62 14.47 1.06
N GLU A 273 -18.31 14.21 2.32
CA GLU A 273 -18.82 13.05 3.07
C GLU A 273 -20.35 13.04 3.15
N GLU A 274 -21.02 14.20 3.24
CA GLU A 274 -22.49 14.29 3.16
C GLU A 274 -23.12 13.77 1.87
N LYS A 275 -22.35 13.76 0.78
CA LYS A 275 -22.83 13.31 -0.53
C LYS A 275 -22.55 11.84 -0.80
N LEU A 276 -21.71 11.21 0.03
CA LEU A 276 -21.35 9.82 -0.14
C LEU A 276 -22.38 8.91 0.53
N PRO A 277 -22.57 7.68 0.02
CA PRO A 277 -23.41 6.69 0.69
C PRO A 277 -23.00 6.45 2.14
N ASN A 278 -24.00 6.22 2.98
CA ASN A 278 -23.82 5.81 4.35
C ASN A 278 -23.34 4.34 4.39
N PHE A 279 -22.20 4.10 5.02
CA PHE A 279 -21.61 2.77 5.16
C PHE A 279 -21.71 2.22 6.59
N LEU A 280 -22.16 3.03 7.55
CA LEU A 280 -22.13 2.71 8.98
C LEU A 280 -23.01 1.51 9.33
N GLU A 281 -24.07 1.25 8.56
CA GLU A 281 -24.99 0.12 8.78
C GLU A 281 -24.33 -1.25 8.49
N GLU A 282 -23.23 -1.29 7.73
CA GLU A 282 -22.49 -2.51 7.42
C GLU A 282 -21.28 -2.75 8.34
N ILE A 283 -20.99 -1.82 9.23
CA ILE A 283 -19.82 -1.89 10.10
C ILE A 283 -20.06 -2.85 11.26
N ILE A 284 -19.05 -3.69 11.52
CA ILE A 284 -19.07 -4.59 12.68
C ILE A 284 -18.88 -3.81 13.99
N ASP A 285 -19.55 -4.25 15.06
CA ASP A 285 -19.38 -3.69 16.39
C ASP A 285 -18.02 -4.03 16.99
N CYS A 286 -17.45 -3.06 17.69
CA CYS A 286 -16.24 -3.28 18.46
C CYS A 286 -16.49 -4.18 19.68
N PRO A 287 -15.53 -5.06 20.01
CA PRO A 287 -15.49 -5.70 21.32
C PRO A 287 -15.48 -4.67 22.45
N CYS A 288 -16.20 -4.92 23.55
CA CYS A 288 -16.28 -3.97 24.66
C CYS A 288 -14.94 -3.77 25.37
N THR A 289 -14.07 -4.78 25.35
CA THR A 289 -12.79 -4.77 26.08
C THR A 289 -11.62 -5.23 25.21
N LEU A 290 -10.41 -4.77 25.55
CA LEU A 290 -9.17 -5.18 24.91
C LEU A 290 -8.96 -6.70 24.99
N ALA A 291 -9.34 -7.32 26.11
CA ALA A 291 -9.24 -8.77 26.28
C ALA A 291 -10.12 -9.52 25.27
N GLN A 292 -11.35 -9.05 25.05
CA GLN A 292 -12.24 -9.61 24.03
C GLN A 292 -11.68 -9.40 22.62
N ALA A 293 -11.16 -8.20 22.32
CA ALA A 293 -10.56 -7.89 21.04
C ALA A 293 -9.37 -8.80 20.70
N ARG A 294 -8.51 -9.07 21.69
CA ARG A 294 -7.37 -9.99 21.55
C ARG A 294 -7.77 -11.44 21.40
N ALA A 295 -8.91 -11.84 21.96
CA ALA A 295 -9.45 -13.20 21.83
C ALA A 295 -10.18 -13.42 20.49
N ASP A 296 -10.72 -12.37 19.88
CA ASP A 296 -11.52 -12.43 18.66
C ASP A 296 -10.68 -12.30 17.37
N THR A 297 -9.69 -13.19 17.25
CA THR A 297 -8.74 -13.18 16.12
C THR A 297 -9.37 -13.62 14.79
N GLY A 298 -10.61 -14.10 14.80
CA GLY A 298 -11.36 -14.48 13.59
C GLY A 298 -12.01 -13.28 12.89
N ARG A 299 -12.28 -12.19 13.63
CA ARG A 299 -12.92 -10.98 13.11
C ARG A 299 -12.01 -9.77 13.17
N PHE A 300 -11.04 -9.76 14.09
CA PHE A 300 -10.14 -8.62 14.29
C PHE A 300 -8.68 -9.05 14.24
N HIS A 301 -7.82 -8.14 13.77
CA HIS A 301 -6.36 -8.27 13.87
C HIS A 301 -5.79 -7.00 14.50
N THR A 302 -4.61 -7.10 15.11
CA THR A 302 -3.93 -5.93 15.69
C THR A 302 -3.66 -4.85 14.64
N ASP A 303 -3.92 -3.60 15.00
CA ASP A 303 -3.41 -2.45 14.26
C ASP A 303 -1.94 -2.24 14.60
N TYR A 304 -1.10 -2.35 13.59
CA TYR A 304 0.35 -2.22 13.72
C TYR A 304 0.78 -0.78 14.02
N GLY A 305 -0.06 0.23 13.73
CA GLY A 305 0.15 1.63 14.10
C GLY A 305 -0.12 1.93 15.57
N CYS A 306 -0.84 1.06 16.27
CA CYS A 306 -1.19 1.19 17.68
C CYS A 306 -1.20 -0.18 18.37
N ASP A 307 0.00 -0.70 18.64
CA ASP A 307 0.21 -1.99 19.28
C ASP A 307 1.06 -1.85 20.55
N ILE A 308 0.44 -2.05 21.71
CA ILE A 308 1.12 -2.10 23.02
C ILE A 308 2.31 -3.08 23.04
N GLU A 309 2.27 -4.20 22.31
CA GLU A 309 3.36 -5.20 22.31
C GLU A 309 4.61 -4.69 21.55
N LYS A 310 4.42 -3.68 20.69
CA LYS A 310 5.49 -3.01 19.95
C LYS A 310 5.83 -1.63 20.52
N GLY A 311 5.13 -1.18 21.55
CA GLY A 311 5.30 0.15 22.14
C GLY A 311 4.94 1.28 21.17
N SER A 312 3.96 1.06 20.28
CA SER A 312 3.54 2.07 19.30
C SER A 312 2.91 3.31 19.96
N VAL A 313 3.04 4.46 19.29
CA VAL A 313 2.62 5.79 19.82
C VAL A 313 1.13 6.10 19.58
N CYS A 314 0.40 5.26 18.83
CA CYS A 314 -1.04 5.43 18.57
C CYS A 314 -1.41 6.84 18.06
N THR A 315 -0.66 7.34 17.07
CA THR A 315 -0.67 8.74 16.59
C THR A 315 -2.07 9.32 16.33
N TYR A 316 -2.97 8.52 15.78
CA TYR A 316 -4.33 8.95 15.41
C TYR A 316 -5.38 8.66 16.49
N HIS A 317 -4.98 8.02 17.59
CA HIS A 317 -5.87 7.66 18.69
C HIS A 317 -5.27 8.06 20.05
N PRO A 318 -5.22 9.36 20.38
CA PRO A 318 -4.69 9.83 21.67
C PRO A 318 -5.40 9.16 22.86
N GLY A 319 -4.60 8.62 23.78
CA GLY A 319 -5.10 7.89 24.97
C GLY A 319 -5.32 6.39 24.75
N ALA A 320 -5.27 5.90 23.51
CA ALA A 320 -5.23 4.47 23.23
C ALA A 320 -3.85 3.89 23.51
N VAL A 321 -3.82 2.63 23.96
CA VAL A 321 -2.58 1.83 24.07
C VAL A 321 -2.55 0.70 23.05
N HIS A 322 -3.71 0.28 22.55
CA HIS A 322 -3.82 -0.78 21.56
C HIS A 322 -5.10 -0.59 20.73
N CYS A 323 -4.99 -0.80 19.42
CA CYS A 323 -6.13 -0.87 18.54
C CYS A 323 -6.15 -2.21 17.77
N VAL A 324 -7.34 -2.64 17.39
CA VAL A 324 -7.55 -3.73 16.45
C VAL A 324 -8.37 -3.24 15.26
N ARG A 325 -8.19 -3.87 14.11
CA ARG A 325 -8.94 -3.62 12.89
C ARG A 325 -9.75 -4.83 12.51
N ALA A 326 -10.94 -4.63 11.95
CA ALA A 326 -11.69 -5.70 11.32
C ALA A 326 -10.84 -6.36 10.21
N ILE A 327 -10.92 -7.68 10.09
CA ILE A 327 -10.21 -8.44 9.05
C ILE A 327 -10.90 -8.27 7.69
N GLN A 328 -12.23 -8.22 7.69
CA GLN A 328 -13.03 -8.11 6.48
C GLN A 328 -13.59 -6.69 6.36
N ALA A 329 -13.52 -6.16 5.14
CA ALA A 329 -14.22 -4.95 4.79
C ALA A 329 -15.73 -5.19 4.67
N SER A 330 -16.50 -4.11 4.77
CA SER A 330 -17.94 -4.14 4.56
C SER A 330 -18.28 -4.59 3.13
N PRO A 331 -19.38 -5.35 2.92
CA PRO A 331 -19.65 -5.98 1.62
C PRO A 331 -19.86 -4.98 0.48
N GLN A 332 -20.76 -4.00 0.66
CA GLN A 332 -21.13 -3.06 -0.38
C GLN A 332 -20.12 -1.93 -0.48
N TYR A 333 -19.76 -1.34 0.66
CA TYR A 333 -18.99 -0.09 0.69
C TYR A 333 -17.48 -0.26 0.88
N ALA A 334 -17.02 -1.48 1.17
CA ALA A 334 -15.62 -1.79 1.46
C ALA A 334 -15.02 -0.95 2.60
N ALA A 335 -15.86 -0.62 3.57
CA ALA A 335 -15.48 0.12 4.75
C ALA A 335 -14.80 -0.78 5.79
N GLY A 336 -13.96 -0.19 6.64
CA GLY A 336 -13.28 -0.88 7.74
C GLY A 336 -13.78 -0.44 9.11
N GLN A 337 -13.34 -1.16 10.14
CA GLN A 337 -13.56 -0.79 11.52
C GLN A 337 -12.26 -0.84 12.30
N GLN A 338 -11.98 0.22 13.06
CA GLN A 338 -10.85 0.32 13.98
C GLN A 338 -11.35 0.53 15.41
N CYS A 339 -11.04 -0.43 16.28
CA CYS A 339 -11.43 -0.46 17.68
C CYS A 339 -10.23 -0.19 18.57
N CYS A 340 -10.27 0.90 19.34
CA CYS A 340 -9.15 1.37 20.15
C CYS A 340 -9.48 1.34 21.64
N TYR A 341 -8.51 0.91 22.43
CA TYR A 341 -8.66 0.67 23.86
C TYR A 341 -7.62 1.45 24.66
N ASP A 342 -8.07 2.00 25.79
CA ASP A 342 -7.18 2.67 26.73
C ASP A 342 -6.37 1.69 27.59
N SER A 343 -5.52 2.24 28.47
CA SER A 343 -4.68 1.46 29.39
C SER A 343 -5.47 0.58 30.39
N THR A 344 -6.75 0.84 30.61
CA THR A 344 -7.65 0.01 31.45
C THR A 344 -8.28 -1.14 30.67
N GLY A 345 -8.11 -1.14 29.34
CA GLY A 345 -8.71 -2.11 28.43
C GLY A 345 -10.14 -1.78 28.04
N THR A 346 -10.61 -0.56 28.31
CA THR A 346 -11.94 -0.08 27.92
C THR A 346 -11.90 0.52 26.51
N GLN A 347 -12.94 0.27 25.71
CA GLN A 347 -13.09 0.88 24.40
C GLN A 347 -13.21 2.41 24.51
N ILE A 348 -12.42 3.14 23.73
CA ILE A 348 -12.51 4.60 23.63
C ILE A 348 -13.58 4.95 22.59
N LEU A 349 -14.54 5.80 22.96
CA LEU A 349 -15.61 6.26 22.08
C LEU A 349 -15.32 7.66 21.55
N THR A 350 -15.67 7.90 20.28
CA THR A 350 -15.49 9.18 19.58
C THR A 350 -16.33 10.32 20.14
N ARG A 351 -17.39 10.00 20.90
CA ARG A 351 -18.18 10.98 21.65
C ARG A 351 -17.45 11.49 22.89
N ASP A 352 -16.58 10.68 23.47
CA ASP A 352 -15.91 10.96 24.75
C ASP A 352 -14.47 11.47 24.53
N SER A 353 -13.84 11.09 23.42
CA SER A 353 -12.44 11.43 23.12
C SER A 353 -12.17 11.52 21.62
N THR A 354 -11.23 12.40 21.25
CA THR A 354 -10.66 12.47 19.89
C THR A 354 -9.77 11.27 19.55
N GLY A 355 -9.52 10.36 20.50
CA GLY A 355 -8.85 9.09 20.27
C GLY A 355 -9.77 7.89 20.14
N GLY A 356 -11.07 8.12 19.92
CA GLY A 356 -12.08 7.07 19.85
C GLY A 356 -11.85 6.04 18.75
N SER A 357 -12.52 4.90 18.90
CA SER A 357 -12.64 3.85 17.89
C SER A 357 -13.40 4.39 16.68
N THR A 358 -12.86 4.26 15.47
CA THR A 358 -13.45 4.85 14.27
C THR A 358 -13.76 3.79 13.22
N PRO A 359 -14.93 3.85 12.57
CA PRO A 359 -15.10 3.22 11.27
C PRO A 359 -14.24 3.95 10.24
N ASP A 360 -13.85 3.26 9.19
CA ASP A 360 -13.05 3.80 8.09
C ASP A 360 -13.85 3.65 6.80
N ARG A 361 -13.92 4.68 5.96
CA ARG A 361 -14.61 4.54 4.66
C ARG A 361 -13.84 3.61 3.72
N GLY A 362 -12.51 3.69 3.74
CA GLY A 362 -11.64 2.74 3.06
C GLY A 362 -11.05 1.75 4.04
N HIS A 363 -11.31 0.46 3.84
CA HIS A 363 -10.61 -0.58 4.61
C HIS A 363 -9.10 -0.53 4.33
N ASP A 364 -8.25 -0.54 5.36
CA ASP A 364 -6.79 -0.41 5.21
C ASP A 364 -6.20 -1.53 4.33
N TRP A 365 -6.65 -2.78 4.44
CA TRP A 365 -6.22 -3.85 3.52
C TRP A 365 -6.96 -3.89 2.17
N GLY A 366 -7.81 -2.91 1.88
CA GLY A 366 -8.70 -2.91 0.72
C GLY A 366 -9.74 -4.02 0.80
N SER A 367 -10.40 -4.31 -0.33
CA SER A 367 -11.42 -5.37 -0.41
C SER A 367 -11.60 -5.89 -1.83
N PRO A 368 -11.65 -7.21 -2.07
CA PRO A 368 -12.07 -7.74 -3.36
C PRO A 368 -13.52 -7.33 -3.73
N PRO A 369 -13.85 -7.11 -5.01
CA PRO A 369 -12.91 -6.94 -6.12
C PRO A 369 -12.11 -5.64 -5.92
N PHE A 370 -10.79 -5.75 -5.95
CA PHE A 370 -9.87 -4.61 -5.81
C PHE A 370 -9.93 -3.68 -7.03
N MET A 371 -8.97 -2.75 -7.14
CA MET A 371 -8.79 -1.80 -8.27
C MET A 371 -9.82 -0.66 -8.37
N LYS A 372 -10.97 -0.77 -7.71
CA LYS A 372 -11.98 0.29 -7.65
C LYS A 372 -11.99 0.93 -6.28
N PRO A 373 -11.95 2.26 -6.17
CA PRO A 373 -12.14 2.89 -4.87
C PRO A 373 -13.50 2.60 -4.22
N PRO A 374 -13.61 2.67 -2.88
CA PRO A 374 -12.52 2.88 -1.93
C PRO A 374 -11.82 1.56 -1.55
N ARG A 375 -11.77 0.59 -2.47
CA ARG A 375 -11.25 -0.77 -2.23
C ARG A 375 -9.74 -0.89 -2.44
N ILE A 376 -9.02 0.21 -2.67
CA ILE A 376 -7.58 0.18 -2.92
C ILE A 376 -6.84 -0.02 -1.60
N PRO A 377 -6.02 -1.09 -1.48
CA PRO A 377 -5.30 -1.36 -0.23
C PRO A 377 -4.42 -0.17 0.19
N GLY A 378 -4.69 0.31 1.40
CA GLY A 378 -4.08 1.40 2.13
C GLY A 378 -4.32 2.80 1.56
N PHE A 379 -4.35 2.97 0.24
CA PHE A 379 -4.41 4.31 -0.35
C PHE A 379 -5.80 4.95 -0.29
N SER A 380 -6.87 4.16 -0.46
CA SER A 380 -8.23 4.67 -0.23
C SER A 380 -8.41 5.03 1.25
N HIS A 381 -7.93 4.20 2.17
CA HIS A 381 -7.94 4.51 3.61
C HIS A 381 -7.19 5.82 3.90
N TRP A 382 -6.00 6.01 3.31
CA TRP A 382 -5.25 7.25 3.45
C TRP A 382 -6.00 8.49 2.94
N LEU A 383 -6.67 8.36 1.80
CA LEU A 383 -7.41 9.46 1.18
C LEU A 383 -8.66 9.86 1.98
N TYR A 384 -9.43 8.89 2.47
CA TYR A 384 -10.72 9.18 3.10
C TYR A 384 -10.66 9.36 4.62
N ASP A 385 -9.71 8.71 5.29
CA ASP A 385 -9.71 8.57 6.74
C ASP A 385 -8.43 9.12 7.39
N VAL A 386 -7.25 8.93 6.79
CA VAL A 386 -5.99 9.42 7.39
C VAL A 386 -5.75 10.90 7.11
N ILE A 387 -5.73 11.34 5.84
CA ILE A 387 -5.43 12.73 5.51
C ILE A 387 -6.54 13.69 5.95
N SER A 388 -7.78 13.22 5.99
CA SER A 388 -8.92 13.95 6.57
C SER A 388 -8.76 14.15 8.08
N PHE A 389 -8.21 13.16 8.81
CA PHE A 389 -7.83 13.32 10.21
C PHE A 389 -6.71 14.37 10.38
N TYR A 390 -5.77 14.47 9.43
CA TYR A 390 -4.79 15.56 9.43
C TYR A 390 -5.47 16.93 9.34
N TYR A 391 -6.40 17.10 8.39
CA TYR A 391 -7.12 18.37 8.23
C TYR A 391 -7.91 18.74 9.48
N CYS A 392 -8.66 17.79 10.04
CA CYS A 392 -9.63 18.08 11.09
C CYS A 392 -9.03 18.05 12.51
N CYS A 393 -8.07 17.18 12.80
CA CYS A 393 -7.63 16.90 14.17
C CYS A 393 -6.16 17.25 14.44
N LEU A 394 -5.26 17.11 13.46
CA LEU A 394 -3.82 17.28 13.69
C LEU A 394 -3.28 18.65 13.29
N TRP A 395 -3.83 19.24 12.22
CA TRP A 395 -3.43 20.56 11.73
C TRP A 395 -4.48 21.64 12.01
N SER A 396 -5.66 21.27 12.53
CA SER A 396 -6.67 22.21 13.02
C SER A 396 -7.41 21.66 14.25
N ASP A 397 -8.28 22.48 14.85
CA ASP A 397 -9.05 22.13 16.05
C ASP A 397 -10.49 21.67 15.74
N ASN A 398 -10.74 21.20 14.52
CA ASN A 398 -12.08 20.83 14.02
C ASN A 398 -12.40 19.34 14.15
N CYS A 399 -11.76 18.64 15.09
CA CYS A 399 -11.81 17.18 15.16
C CYS A 399 -13.23 16.63 15.37
N HIS A 400 -14.11 17.43 15.97
CA HIS A 400 -15.53 17.12 16.13
C HIS A 400 -16.26 16.85 14.79
N LEU A 401 -15.86 17.48 13.68
CA LEU A 401 -16.40 17.21 12.35
C LEU A 401 -16.01 15.81 11.88
N TYR A 402 -14.75 15.42 12.09
CA TYR A 402 -14.28 14.08 11.77
C TYR A 402 -15.04 13.01 12.57
N MET A 403 -15.14 13.20 13.89
CA MET A 403 -15.81 12.25 14.78
C MET A 403 -17.32 12.13 14.51
N LYS A 404 -17.97 13.20 14.02
CA LYS A 404 -19.36 13.14 13.56
C LYS A 404 -19.52 12.21 12.35
N LYS A 405 -18.55 12.17 11.44
CA LYS A 405 -18.59 11.32 10.23
C LYS A 405 -18.06 9.92 10.46
N ARG A 406 -17.24 9.72 11.49
CA ARG A 406 -16.69 8.43 11.92
C ARG A 406 -17.12 8.07 13.35
N PRO A 407 -18.43 7.98 13.64
CA PRO A 407 -18.89 7.64 14.98
C PRO A 407 -18.51 6.20 15.33
N SER A 408 -18.11 5.96 16.57
CA SER A 408 -17.77 4.62 17.05
C SER A 408 -18.99 3.71 16.96
N SER A 409 -18.82 2.47 16.48
CA SER A 409 -19.76 1.41 16.83
C SER A 409 -19.57 1.13 18.32
N ASP A 410 -20.63 1.37 19.10
CA ASP A 410 -20.60 0.97 20.50
C ASP A 410 -20.61 -0.56 20.62
N CYS A 411 -20.30 -1.10 21.79
CA CYS A 411 -20.20 -2.54 21.95
C CYS A 411 -21.54 -3.22 22.27
N ARG A 412 -22.68 -2.52 22.13
CA ARG A 412 -23.98 -3.00 22.66
C ARG A 412 -24.48 -4.28 21.99
N THR A 413 -24.17 -4.45 20.72
CA THR A 413 -24.56 -5.62 19.92
C THR A 413 -23.41 -6.60 19.70
N TYR A 414 -22.22 -6.30 20.22
CA TYR A 414 -21.08 -7.21 20.18
C TYR A 414 -21.41 -8.52 20.92
N ARG A 415 -21.17 -9.65 20.23
CA ARG A 415 -21.29 -11.00 20.79
C ARG A 415 -19.92 -11.67 20.75
N PRO A 416 -19.35 -12.07 21.90
CA PRO A 416 -18.10 -12.80 21.92
C PRO A 416 -18.16 -14.10 21.11
N PRO A 417 -17.05 -14.53 20.48
CA PRO A 417 -16.97 -15.84 19.86
C PRO A 417 -17.31 -16.95 20.86
N ARG A 418 -18.03 -17.98 20.39
CA ARG A 418 -18.29 -19.19 21.18
C ARG A 418 -17.28 -20.26 20.77
N ALA A 419 -16.76 -20.99 21.76
CA ALA A 419 -15.85 -22.12 21.56
C ALA A 419 -16.54 -23.31 20.87
#